data_AF-A0A1S7ATY2-F1
#
_entry.id   AF-A0A1S7ATY2-F1
#
_cell.length_a   1.000
_cell.length_b   1.000
_cell.length_c   1.000
_cell.angle_alpha   90.00
_cell.angle_beta   90.00
_cell.angle_gamma   90.00
#
_symmetry.space_group_name_H-M   'P 1'
#
loop_
_entity.id
_entity.type
_entity.pdbx_description
1 polymer ?
#
loop_
_entity_poly.entity_id
_entity_poly.type
_entity_poly.pdbx_seq_one_letter_code
_entity_poly.pdbx_strand_id
1 'polypeptide(L)'
;MAGNNPNIFNINDNEFNIIPKGLDPEQVKSFVGKLIEENGSLTAELSKLKEQAEHLESLKRLADTTIIEADKLAATLKEEAITKAKEESDSLLAKAEEKAKKVYEQIYRQLNTLKQQVNSLDKDFDFNTEGEKPAIEPVIPAAVKETPVRAKDDFMAKAVANSDIMESTTQELVIRDKEIELEILPPVDAVKITKIMDQLENASEVEVVELIPRPNHPVIIVYENKPNSLLDVLKKLSMVGKVNEIPASPNGSGIVRRKYEISLVASVVK
;
A
#
# COMPACT_ATOMS: atom_id res chain seq x y z
N MET A 1 -7.80 48.28 58.49
CA MET A 1 -7.71 49.47 59.35
C MET A 1 -6.95 50.54 58.56
N ALA A 2 -7.65 51.43 57.86
CA ALA A 2 -7.02 52.54 57.14
C ALA A 2 -7.00 53.75 58.08
N GLY A 3 -5.80 54.20 58.47
CA GLY A 3 -5.61 55.46 59.17
C GLY A 3 -5.99 56.58 58.22
N ASN A 4 -7.11 57.26 58.50
CA ASN A 4 -7.63 58.32 57.66
C ASN A 4 -6.73 59.57 57.82
N ASN A 5 -5.74 59.71 56.94
CA ASN A 5 -4.98 60.94 56.80
C ASN A 5 -5.88 62.00 56.14
N PRO A 6 -6.19 63.13 56.80
CA PRO A 6 -7.10 64.15 56.25
C PRO A 6 -6.55 64.85 54.99
N ASN A 7 -5.28 64.59 54.63
CA ASN A 7 -4.61 65.16 53.47
C ASN A 7 -4.53 64.20 52.27
N ILE A 8 -5.18 63.03 52.31
CA ILE A 8 -5.16 62.05 51.21
C ILE A 8 -6.59 61.82 50.71
N PHE A 9 -6.77 61.87 49.40
CA PHE A 9 -8.01 61.58 48.68
C PHE A 9 -7.81 60.33 47.81
N ASN A 10 -8.68 59.34 47.92
CA ASN A 10 -8.57 58.09 47.18
C ASN A 10 -9.60 58.04 46.04
N ILE A 11 -9.16 57.70 44.82
CA ILE A 11 -10.01 57.49 43.63
C ILE A 11 -9.63 56.13 43.01
N ASN A 12 -10.58 55.19 42.97
CA ASN A 12 -10.38 53.85 42.38
C ASN A 12 -9.03 53.23 42.77
N ASP A 13 -8.77 53.17 44.08
CA ASP A 13 -7.55 52.64 44.69
C ASP A 13 -6.26 53.46 44.46
N ASN A 14 -6.35 54.65 43.87
CA ASN A 14 -5.24 55.58 43.73
C ASN A 14 -5.32 56.72 44.75
N GLU A 15 -4.23 56.95 45.47
CA GLU A 15 -4.12 57.99 46.49
C GLU A 15 -3.53 59.28 45.93
N PHE A 16 -4.18 60.41 46.23
CA PHE A 16 -3.78 61.76 45.83
C PHE A 16 -3.72 62.67 47.05
N ASN A 17 -2.69 63.49 47.15
CA ASN A 17 -2.54 64.47 48.21
C ASN A 17 -3.46 65.68 47.95
N ILE A 18 -4.05 66.19 49.02
CA ILE A 18 -4.87 67.41 49.01
C ILE A 18 -3.98 68.60 49.37
N ILE A 19 -3.83 69.53 48.43
CA ILE A 19 -3.17 70.83 48.59
C ILE A 19 -4.24 71.95 48.69
N PRO A 20 -3.91 73.18 49.13
CA PRO A 20 -4.90 74.25 49.32
C PRO A 20 -5.72 74.62 48.06
N LYS A 21 -5.24 74.24 46.87
CA LYS A 21 -5.92 74.45 45.59
C LYS A 21 -6.64 73.20 45.04
N GLY A 22 -6.75 72.11 45.81
CA GLY A 22 -7.39 70.86 45.39
C GLY A 22 -6.44 69.66 45.44
N LEU A 23 -6.54 68.72 44.50
CA LEU A 23 -5.60 67.60 44.38
C LEU A 23 -4.24 68.08 43.88
N ASP A 24 -3.17 67.41 44.28
CA ASP A 24 -1.81 67.67 43.80
C ASP A 24 -1.74 67.48 42.27
N PRO A 25 -1.52 68.57 41.50
CA PRO A 25 -1.53 68.50 40.04
C PRO A 25 -0.40 67.65 39.47
N GLU A 26 0.74 67.50 40.15
CA GLU A 26 1.84 66.66 39.67
C GLU A 26 1.50 65.17 39.79
N GLN A 27 0.80 64.77 40.87
CA GLN A 27 0.32 63.40 41.04
C GLN A 27 -0.77 63.06 40.03
N VAL A 28 -1.72 63.98 39.80
CA VAL A 28 -2.75 63.81 38.77
C VAL A 28 -2.12 63.72 37.38
N LYS A 29 -1.15 64.59 37.07
CA LYS A 29 -0.43 64.56 35.78
C LYS A 29 0.36 63.26 35.59
N SER A 30 1.03 62.78 36.64
CA SER A 30 1.72 61.49 36.61
C SER A 30 0.76 60.33 36.35
N PHE A 31 -0.37 60.31 37.06
CA PHE A 31 -1.40 59.27 36.89
C PHE A 31 -2.03 59.28 35.49
N VAL A 32 -2.43 60.46 35.00
CA VAL A 32 -2.95 60.62 33.63
C VAL A 32 -1.90 60.23 32.60
N GLY A 33 -0.62 60.57 32.82
CA GLY A 33 0.48 60.13 31.98
C GLY A 33 0.57 58.61 31.88
N LYS A 34 0.52 57.90 33.02
CA LYS A 34 0.49 56.43 33.06
C LYS A 34 -0.71 55.86 32.31
N LEU A 35 -1.91 56.42 32.50
CA LEU A 35 -3.12 55.98 31.78
C LEU A 35 -3.01 56.17 30.27
N ILE A 36 -2.38 57.26 29.81
CA ILE A 36 -2.14 57.49 28.37
C ILE A 36 -1.17 56.46 27.83
N GLU A 37 -0.09 56.18 28.57
CA GLU A 37 0.94 55.21 28.18
C GLU A 37 0.37 53.78 28.14
N GLU A 38 -0.42 53.40 29.15
CA GLU A 38 -1.13 52.12 29.24
C GLU A 38 -2.13 51.96 28.09
N ASN A 39 -2.99 52.95 27.85
CA ASN A 39 -3.93 52.92 26.72
C ASN A 39 -3.20 52.86 25.37
N GLY A 40 -2.06 53.53 25.23
CA GLY A 40 -1.22 53.44 24.05
C GLY A 40 -0.69 52.02 23.84
N SER A 41 -0.21 51.39 24.91
CA SER A 41 0.28 50.00 24.87
C SER A 41 -0.82 49.00 24.51
N LEU A 42 -2.00 49.12 25.13
CA LEU A 42 -3.16 48.26 24.85
C LEU A 42 -3.65 48.42 23.40
N THR A 43 -3.64 49.65 22.88
CA THR A 43 -4.01 49.91 21.48
C THR A 43 -3.03 49.23 20.51
N ALA A 44 -1.73 49.29 20.80
CA ALA A 44 -0.71 48.63 20.00
C ALA A 44 -0.86 47.10 20.04
N GLU A 45 -1.14 46.54 21.22
CA GLU A 45 -1.39 45.11 21.38
C GLU A 45 -2.64 44.65 20.61
N LEU A 46 -3.74 45.41 20.69
CA LEU A 46 -4.95 45.14 19.91
C LEU A 46 -4.70 45.13 18.40
N SER A 47 -3.88 46.06 17.90
CA SER A 47 -3.51 46.09 16.48
C SER A 47 -2.73 44.85 16.07
N LYS A 48 -1.78 44.39 16.91
CA LYS A 48 -0.99 43.19 16.66
C LYS A 48 -1.85 41.93 16.68
N LEU A 49 -2.76 41.82 17.64
CA LEU A 49 -3.71 40.70 17.73
C LEU A 49 -4.62 40.64 16.50
N LYS A 50 -5.05 41.79 16.00
CA LYS A 50 -5.86 41.87 14.79
C LYS A 50 -5.09 41.37 13.56
N GLU A 51 -3.85 41.80 13.37
CA GLU A 51 -2.99 41.33 12.27
C GLU A 51 -2.75 39.82 12.33
N GLN A 52 -2.51 39.28 13.53
CA GLN A 52 -2.38 37.84 13.74
C GLN A 52 -3.67 37.08 13.40
N ALA A 53 -4.84 37.61 13.74
CA ALA A 53 -6.12 37.01 13.41
C ALA A 53 -6.36 36.97 11.89
N GLU A 54 -6.03 38.05 11.18
CA GLU A 54 -6.11 38.11 9.71
C GLU A 54 -5.16 37.09 9.05
N HIS A 55 -3.94 36.96 9.57
CA HIS A 55 -3.00 35.94 9.09
C HIS A 55 -3.55 34.52 9.31
N LEU A 56 -4.10 34.21 10.48
CA LEU A 56 -4.72 32.90 10.75
C LEU A 56 -5.90 32.62 9.82
N GLU A 57 -6.71 33.63 9.50
CA GLU A 57 -7.81 33.46 8.55
C GLU A 57 -7.30 33.13 7.14
N SER A 58 -6.22 33.78 6.68
CA SER A 58 -5.62 33.48 5.39
C SER A 58 -5.01 32.07 5.33
N LEU A 59 -4.33 31.63 6.39
CA LEU A 59 -3.83 30.25 6.51
C LEU A 59 -4.96 29.23 6.50
N LYS A 60 -6.07 29.52 7.19
CA LYS A 60 -7.25 28.66 7.17
C LYS A 60 -7.82 28.52 5.76
N ARG A 61 -8.00 29.64 5.04
CA ARG A 61 -8.47 29.61 3.64
C ARG A 61 -7.53 28.85 2.72
N LEU A 62 -6.22 28.98 2.92
CA LEU A 62 -5.23 28.22 2.16
C LEU A 62 -5.37 26.72 2.43
N ALA A 63 -5.45 26.32 3.70
CA ALA A 63 -5.65 24.92 4.07
C ALA A 63 -6.93 24.33 3.48
N ASP A 64 -8.05 25.06 3.60
CA ASP A 64 -9.34 24.65 3.02
C ASP A 64 -9.22 24.48 1.49
N THR A 65 -8.53 25.40 0.81
CA THR A 65 -8.31 25.34 -0.64
C THR A 65 -7.43 24.15 -1.02
N THR A 66 -6.34 23.90 -0.29
CA THR A 66 -5.44 22.77 -0.53
C THR A 66 -6.14 21.42 -0.36
N ILE A 67 -7.04 21.29 0.63
CA ILE A 67 -7.85 20.08 0.81
C ILE A 67 -8.76 19.85 -0.40
N ILE A 68 -9.48 20.89 -0.85
CA ILE A 68 -10.37 20.80 -2.01
C ILE A 68 -9.58 20.44 -3.29
N GLU A 69 -8.41 21.03 -3.48
CA GLU A 69 -7.54 20.72 -4.63
C GLU A 69 -7.01 19.29 -4.57
N ALA A 70 -6.59 18.82 -3.39
CA ALA A 70 -6.13 17.45 -3.19
C ALA A 70 -7.25 16.43 -3.50
N ASP A 71 -8.47 16.67 -3.02
CA ASP A 71 -9.63 15.81 -3.30
C ASP A 71 -9.95 15.77 -4.80
N LYS A 72 -9.87 16.93 -5.47
CA LYS A 72 -10.08 17.02 -6.92
C LYS A 72 -9.02 16.23 -7.69
N LEU A 73 -7.75 16.36 -7.32
CA LEU A 73 -6.64 15.62 -7.94
C LEU A 73 -6.76 14.11 -7.70
N ALA A 74 -7.18 13.70 -6.50
CA ALA A 74 -7.43 12.31 -6.18
C ALA A 74 -8.57 11.73 -7.03
N ALA A 75 -9.65 12.48 -7.21
CA ALA A 75 -10.77 12.07 -8.07
C ALA A 75 -10.33 11.90 -9.53
N THR A 76 -9.58 12.86 -10.08
CA THR A 76 -9.10 12.77 -11.47
C THR A 76 -8.11 11.62 -11.66
N LEU A 77 -7.19 11.41 -10.72
CA LEU A 77 -6.23 10.31 -10.80
C LEU A 77 -6.91 8.95 -10.72
N LYS A 78 -7.93 8.81 -9.88
CA LYS A 78 -8.75 7.58 -9.82
C LYS A 78 -9.45 7.33 -11.15
N GLU A 79 -10.05 8.35 -11.75
CA GLU A 79 -10.72 8.23 -13.04
C GLU A 79 -9.73 7.83 -14.15
N GLU A 80 -8.58 8.50 -14.24
CA GLU A 80 -7.51 8.18 -15.20
C GLU A 80 -6.95 6.76 -15.01
N ALA A 81 -6.78 6.31 -13.76
CA ALA A 81 -6.32 4.95 -13.48
C ALA A 81 -7.35 3.90 -13.93
N ILE A 82 -8.65 4.16 -13.72
CA ILE A 82 -9.73 3.26 -14.15
C ILE A 82 -9.80 3.20 -15.67
N THR A 83 -9.76 4.34 -16.35
CA THR A 83 -9.82 4.38 -17.82
C THR A 83 -8.62 3.66 -18.43
N LYS A 84 -7.42 3.92 -17.93
CA LYS A 84 -6.20 3.26 -18.42
C LYS A 84 -6.23 1.75 -18.17
N ALA A 85 -6.64 1.30 -16.98
CA ALA A 85 -6.76 -0.12 -16.67
C ALA A 85 -7.77 -0.82 -17.60
N LYS A 86 -8.88 -0.14 -17.91
CA LYS A 86 -9.88 -0.66 -18.85
C LYS A 86 -9.32 -0.76 -20.28
N GLU A 87 -8.65 0.28 -20.76
CA GLU A 87 -8.01 0.28 -22.08
C GLU A 87 -6.95 -0.83 -22.21
N GLU A 88 -6.12 -1.02 -21.19
CA GLU A 88 -5.11 -2.07 -21.16
C GLU A 88 -5.75 -3.47 -21.14
N SER A 89 -6.83 -3.66 -20.36
CA SER A 89 -7.60 -4.90 -20.33
C SER A 89 -8.22 -5.22 -21.68
N ASP A 90 -8.88 -4.25 -22.32
CA ASP A 90 -9.51 -4.41 -23.63
C ASP A 90 -8.46 -4.73 -24.71
N SER A 91 -7.30 -4.07 -24.67
CA SER A 91 -6.17 -4.35 -25.55
C SER A 91 -5.63 -5.78 -25.37
N LEU A 92 -5.50 -6.24 -24.11
CA LEU A 92 -5.03 -7.57 -23.80
C LEU A 92 -6.02 -8.64 -24.28
N LEU A 93 -7.31 -8.41 -24.08
CA LEU A 93 -8.37 -9.31 -24.53
C LEU A 93 -8.38 -9.43 -26.06
N ALA A 94 -8.28 -8.32 -26.78
CA ALA A 94 -8.17 -8.32 -28.23
C ALA A 94 -6.94 -9.11 -28.73
N LYS A 95 -5.78 -8.94 -28.09
CA LYS A 95 -4.56 -9.71 -28.42
C LYS A 95 -4.72 -11.20 -28.12
N ALA A 96 -5.40 -11.54 -27.03
CA ALA A 96 -5.67 -12.94 -26.67
C ALA A 96 -6.61 -13.60 -27.70
N GLU A 97 -7.66 -12.91 -28.12
CA GLU A 97 -8.57 -13.38 -29.17
C GLU A 97 -7.86 -13.57 -30.51
N GLU A 98 -6.99 -12.64 -30.91
CA GLU A 98 -6.21 -12.77 -32.14
C GLU A 98 -5.28 -13.98 -32.10
N LYS A 99 -4.58 -14.19 -30.98
CA LYS A 99 -3.73 -15.38 -30.77
C LYS A 99 -4.54 -16.67 -30.82
N ALA A 100 -5.71 -16.70 -30.18
CA ALA A 100 -6.60 -17.86 -30.20
C ALA A 100 -7.06 -18.20 -31.62
N LYS A 101 -7.45 -17.18 -32.41
CA LYS A 101 -7.81 -17.35 -33.82
C LYS A 101 -6.66 -17.93 -34.65
N LYS A 102 -5.43 -17.41 -34.48
CA LYS A 102 -4.24 -17.93 -35.19
C LYS A 102 -3.96 -19.39 -34.85
N VAL A 103 -4.04 -19.76 -33.57
CA VAL A 103 -3.84 -21.15 -33.14
C VAL A 103 -4.93 -22.06 -33.72
N TYR A 104 -6.18 -21.64 -33.71
CA TYR A 104 -7.29 -22.39 -34.31
C TYR A 104 -7.06 -22.62 -35.81
N GLU A 105 -6.70 -21.58 -36.56
CA GLU A 105 -6.39 -21.71 -37.99
C GLU A 105 -5.21 -22.65 -38.24
N GLN A 106 -4.17 -22.60 -37.41
CA GLN A 106 -3.01 -23.48 -37.52
C GLN A 106 -3.40 -24.95 -37.30
N ILE A 107 -4.18 -25.23 -36.24
CA ILE A 107 -4.70 -26.58 -35.95
C ILE A 107 -5.56 -27.06 -37.12
N TYR A 108 -6.45 -26.20 -37.65
CA TYR A 108 -7.31 -26.56 -38.78
C TYR A 108 -6.51 -26.92 -40.05
N ARG A 109 -5.44 -26.17 -40.34
CA ARG A 109 -4.52 -26.50 -41.45
C ARG A 109 -3.83 -27.83 -41.23
N GLN A 110 -3.26 -28.06 -40.04
CA GLN A 110 -2.60 -29.32 -39.70
C GLN A 110 -3.54 -30.51 -39.79
N LEU A 111 -4.78 -30.38 -39.31
CA LEU A 111 -5.80 -31.42 -39.40
C LEU A 111 -6.12 -31.77 -40.85
N ASN A 112 -6.25 -30.78 -41.73
CA ASN A 112 -6.49 -31.02 -43.15
C ASN A 112 -5.29 -31.69 -43.85
N THR A 113 -4.07 -31.30 -43.51
CA THR A 113 -2.86 -31.98 -44.01
C THR A 113 -2.81 -33.43 -43.54
N LEU A 114 -3.10 -33.69 -42.26
CA LEU A 114 -3.13 -35.04 -41.70
C LEU A 114 -4.23 -35.88 -42.38
N LYS A 115 -5.41 -35.31 -42.64
CA LYS A 115 -6.49 -35.97 -43.39
C LYS A 115 -6.05 -36.34 -44.80
N GLN A 116 -5.31 -35.47 -45.49
CA GLN A 116 -4.73 -35.80 -46.80
C GLN A 116 -3.70 -36.92 -46.71
N GLN A 117 -2.83 -36.90 -45.69
CA GLN A 117 -1.84 -37.95 -45.46
C GLN A 117 -2.51 -39.31 -45.20
N VAL A 118 -3.53 -39.37 -44.34
CA VAL A 118 -4.30 -40.61 -44.10
C VAL A 118 -4.93 -41.12 -45.39
N ASN A 119 -5.55 -40.25 -46.19
CA ASN A 119 -6.14 -40.64 -47.47
C ASN A 119 -5.11 -41.12 -48.50
N SER A 120 -3.86 -40.62 -48.46
CA SER A 120 -2.79 -41.15 -49.30
C SER A 120 -2.28 -42.50 -48.79
N LEU A 121 -2.17 -42.69 -47.48
CA LEU A 121 -1.83 -44.01 -46.92
C LEU A 121 -2.89 -45.05 -47.29
N ASP A 122 -4.19 -44.73 -47.20
CA ASP A 122 -5.27 -45.65 -47.63
C ASP A 122 -5.13 -46.08 -49.09
N LYS A 123 -4.60 -45.22 -49.97
CA LYS A 123 -4.33 -45.56 -51.38
C LYS A 123 -3.06 -46.37 -51.57
N ASP A 124 -2.04 -46.15 -50.74
CA ASP A 124 -0.80 -46.93 -50.76
C ASP A 124 -1.01 -48.34 -50.15
N PHE A 125 -2.10 -48.56 -49.42
CA PHE A 125 -2.55 -49.85 -48.88
C PHE A 125 -3.53 -50.61 -49.78
N ASP A 126 -3.68 -50.26 -51.06
CA ASP A 126 -4.38 -51.09 -52.06
C ASP A 126 -3.54 -52.36 -52.37
N PHE A 127 -3.49 -53.29 -51.42
CA PHE A 127 -3.23 -54.68 -51.71
C PHE A 127 -4.43 -55.21 -52.48
N ASN A 128 -4.21 -55.65 -53.72
CA ASN A 128 -5.12 -56.51 -54.46
C ASN A 128 -5.43 -57.76 -53.62
N THR A 129 -6.45 -57.68 -52.78
CA THR A 129 -7.08 -58.84 -52.16
C THR A 129 -8.58 -58.64 -52.21
N GLU A 130 -9.19 -59.31 -53.17
CA GLU A 130 -10.59 -59.70 -53.10
C GLU A 130 -10.86 -60.34 -51.73
N GLY A 131 -11.79 -59.77 -50.95
CA GLY A 131 -12.19 -60.36 -49.68
C GLY A 131 -12.81 -59.37 -48.71
N GLU A 132 -14.15 -59.42 -48.64
CA GLU A 132 -14.98 -59.05 -47.49
C GLU A 132 -14.91 -57.62 -46.91
N LYS A 133 -15.93 -56.83 -47.25
CA LYS A 133 -16.39 -55.69 -46.44
C LYS A 133 -16.77 -56.16 -45.03
N PRO A 134 -16.19 -55.62 -43.94
CA PRO A 134 -16.86 -55.66 -42.66
C PRO A 134 -17.89 -54.51 -42.63
N ALA A 135 -19.15 -54.87 -42.45
CA ALA A 135 -20.20 -53.94 -42.11
C ALA A 135 -19.88 -53.31 -40.75
N ILE A 136 -19.46 -52.05 -40.74
CA ILE A 136 -19.41 -51.24 -39.53
C ILE A 136 -20.81 -50.61 -39.40
N GLU A 137 -21.58 -51.13 -38.45
CA GLU A 137 -22.85 -50.57 -38.02
C GLU A 137 -22.66 -49.10 -37.58
N PRO A 138 -23.61 -48.20 -37.86
CA PRO A 138 -23.51 -46.80 -37.49
C PRO A 138 -23.60 -46.66 -35.97
N VAL A 139 -22.46 -46.44 -35.30
CA VAL A 139 -22.47 -45.96 -33.92
C VAL A 139 -22.98 -44.53 -33.94
N ILE A 140 -24.26 -44.40 -33.61
CA ILE A 140 -24.96 -43.16 -33.30
C ILE A 140 -24.08 -42.37 -32.30
N PRO A 141 -23.71 -41.11 -32.56
CA PRO A 141 -22.99 -40.32 -31.57
C PRO A 141 -23.90 -40.13 -30.35
N ALA A 142 -23.56 -40.77 -29.24
CA ALA A 142 -24.17 -40.49 -27.96
C ALA A 142 -23.98 -39.00 -27.66
N ALA A 143 -25.10 -38.31 -27.48
CA ALA A 143 -25.18 -36.89 -27.18
C ALA A 143 -24.22 -36.53 -26.03
N VAL A 144 -23.17 -35.78 -26.36
CA VAL A 144 -22.46 -34.97 -25.35
C VAL A 144 -23.44 -33.88 -24.96
N LYS A 145 -24.04 -34.04 -23.77
CA LYS A 145 -24.81 -32.99 -23.12
C LYS A 145 -23.94 -31.74 -23.08
N GLU A 146 -24.35 -30.73 -23.82
CA GLU A 146 -23.88 -29.36 -23.68
C GLU A 146 -24.01 -28.98 -22.20
N THR A 147 -22.89 -28.92 -21.48
CA THR A 147 -22.84 -28.15 -20.24
C THR A 147 -23.12 -26.70 -20.62
N PRO A 148 -24.10 -26.02 -19.98
CA PRO A 148 -24.38 -24.64 -20.29
C PRO A 148 -23.12 -23.83 -20.05
N VAL A 149 -22.72 -23.05 -21.06
CA VAL A 149 -21.73 -21.99 -20.91
C VAL A 149 -22.20 -21.09 -19.78
N ARG A 150 -21.58 -21.23 -18.60
CA ARG A 150 -21.86 -20.39 -17.46
C ARG A 150 -21.48 -18.96 -17.86
N ALA A 151 -22.48 -18.09 -17.92
CA ALA A 151 -22.34 -16.70 -18.32
C ALA A 151 -21.16 -16.05 -17.58
N LYS A 152 -20.29 -15.37 -18.34
CA LYS A 152 -19.11 -14.65 -17.84
C LYS A 152 -19.47 -13.51 -16.87
N ASP A 153 -20.75 -13.16 -16.78
CA ASP A 153 -21.23 -12.01 -16.03
C ASP A 153 -21.28 -12.25 -14.51
N ASP A 154 -21.28 -13.51 -14.07
CA ASP A 154 -21.46 -13.87 -12.65
C ASP A 154 -20.16 -13.90 -11.83
N PHE A 155 -18.99 -13.97 -12.48
CA PHE A 155 -17.71 -13.99 -11.76
C PHE A 155 -17.32 -12.61 -11.23
N MET A 156 -17.61 -11.56 -12.01
CA MET A 156 -17.31 -10.18 -11.61
C MET A 156 -18.25 -9.68 -10.52
N ALA A 157 -19.54 -10.04 -10.57
CA ALA A 157 -20.52 -9.61 -9.56
C ALA A 157 -20.24 -10.20 -8.16
N LYS A 158 -19.67 -11.42 -8.09
CA LYS A 158 -19.31 -12.07 -6.82
C LYS A 158 -18.00 -11.57 -6.20
N ALA A 159 -17.09 -11.02 -7.01
CA ALA A 159 -15.84 -10.43 -6.50
C ALA A 159 -16.08 -9.07 -5.81
N VAL A 160 -17.09 -8.32 -6.26
CA VAL A 160 -17.44 -7.00 -5.66
C VAL A 160 -18.23 -7.15 -4.35
N ALA A 161 -18.90 -8.29 -4.14
CA ALA A 161 -19.69 -8.54 -2.92
C ALA A 161 -18.85 -9.01 -1.72
N ASN A 162 -17.61 -9.48 -1.95
CA ASN A 162 -16.71 -9.95 -0.89
C ASN A 162 -15.60 -8.95 -0.53
N SER A 163 -15.60 -7.76 -1.14
CA SER A 163 -14.72 -6.69 -0.72
C SER A 163 -15.39 -5.91 0.42
N ASP A 164 -15.19 -6.38 1.64
CA ASP A 164 -15.16 -5.52 2.83
C ASP A 164 -14.00 -4.53 2.68
N ILE A 165 -14.16 -3.57 1.78
CA ILE A 165 -13.31 -2.37 1.68
C ILE A 165 -14.21 -1.21 2.07
N MET A 166 -14.59 -1.20 3.35
CA MET A 166 -14.98 0.02 4.02
C MET A 166 -13.85 0.44 4.96
N GLU A 167 -13.57 1.74 4.90
CA GLU A 167 -12.85 2.54 5.89
C GLU A 167 -11.34 2.30 6.03
N SER A 168 -10.55 3.10 5.30
CA SER A 168 -10.01 4.31 5.96
C SER A 168 -9.26 5.20 4.97
N THR A 169 -9.67 6.46 5.00
CA THR A 169 -8.91 7.66 4.69
C THR A 169 -7.52 7.59 5.32
N THR A 170 -6.56 8.28 4.70
CA THR A 170 -5.12 8.40 5.03
C THR A 170 -4.26 7.42 4.23
N GLN A 171 -3.24 7.94 3.53
CA GLN A 171 -2.07 7.16 3.13
C GLN A 171 -1.37 6.69 4.41
N GLU A 172 -1.96 5.73 5.11
CA GLU A 172 -1.20 4.88 5.99
C GLU A 172 -0.46 3.93 5.06
N LEU A 173 0.87 4.03 5.08
CA LEU A 173 1.73 2.96 4.57
C LEU A 173 1.09 1.65 5.05
N VAL A 174 0.65 0.79 4.13
CA VAL A 174 0.20 -0.54 4.51
C VAL A 174 1.48 -1.27 4.93
N ILE A 175 1.89 -1.02 6.17
CA ILE A 175 2.92 -1.79 6.80
C ILE A 175 2.27 -3.14 6.99
N ARG A 176 2.60 -4.08 6.12
CA ARG A 176 2.39 -5.48 6.43
C ARG A 176 3.41 -5.81 7.51
N ASP A 177 3.15 -5.35 8.75
CA ASP A 177 4.03 -5.49 9.90
C ASP A 177 4.48 -6.94 10.08
N LYS A 178 3.67 -7.88 9.62
CA LYS A 178 3.91 -9.32 9.72
C LYS A 178 4.66 -9.93 8.55
N GLU A 179 4.72 -9.28 7.38
CA GLU A 179 5.42 -9.83 6.20
C GLU A 179 6.90 -9.41 6.22
N ILE A 180 7.78 -10.40 6.26
CA ILE A 180 9.22 -10.22 6.39
C ILE A 180 9.92 -10.89 5.21
N GLU A 181 10.84 -10.16 4.57
CA GLU A 181 11.68 -10.67 3.50
C GLU A 181 13.05 -11.08 4.05
N LEU A 182 13.41 -12.35 3.89
CA LEU A 182 14.72 -12.89 4.25
C LEU A 182 15.53 -13.10 2.97
N GLU A 183 16.50 -12.24 2.73
CA GLU A 183 17.42 -12.36 1.60
C GLU A 183 18.66 -13.14 2.00
N ILE A 184 18.94 -14.24 1.31
CA ILE A 184 20.11 -15.07 1.57
C ILE A 184 21.28 -14.59 0.71
N LEU A 185 22.35 -14.14 1.36
CA LEU A 185 23.56 -13.67 0.69
C LEU A 185 24.43 -14.84 0.21
N PRO A 186 25.17 -14.67 -0.90
CA PRO A 186 26.20 -15.62 -1.32
C PRO A 186 27.23 -15.92 -0.21
N PRO A 187 27.74 -17.16 -0.10
CA PRO A 187 27.48 -18.31 -0.97
C PRO A 187 26.13 -19.00 -0.70
N VAL A 188 25.38 -19.26 -1.76
CA VAL A 188 24.06 -19.92 -1.71
C VAL A 188 24.25 -21.43 -1.56
N ASP A 189 23.60 -22.04 -0.56
CA ASP A 189 23.63 -23.48 -0.30
C ASP A 189 22.19 -24.02 -0.18
N ALA A 190 21.72 -24.72 -1.22
CA ALA A 190 20.35 -25.21 -1.30
C ALA A 190 19.97 -26.16 -0.15
N VAL A 191 20.94 -26.91 0.40
CA VAL A 191 20.70 -27.83 1.54
C VAL A 191 20.49 -27.04 2.83
N LYS A 192 21.20 -25.92 3.00
CA LYS A 192 21.00 -25.05 4.16
C LYS A 192 19.70 -24.27 4.05
N ILE A 193 19.33 -23.83 2.84
CA ILE A 193 18.09 -23.07 2.60
C ILE A 193 16.86 -23.93 2.89
N THR A 194 16.82 -25.15 2.36
CA THR A 194 15.73 -26.10 2.64
C THR A 194 15.61 -26.41 4.13
N LYS A 195 16.73 -26.63 4.83
CA LYS A 195 16.71 -26.80 6.30
C LYS A 195 16.22 -25.57 7.05
N ILE A 196 16.57 -24.37 6.61
CA ILE A 196 16.07 -23.12 7.18
C ILE A 196 14.55 -23.05 6.98
N MET A 197 14.04 -23.36 5.78
CA MET A 197 12.60 -23.41 5.53
C MET A 197 11.90 -24.42 6.44
N ASP A 198 12.38 -25.67 6.52
CA ASP A 198 11.80 -26.70 7.39
C ASP A 198 11.77 -26.26 8.86
N GLN A 199 12.84 -25.59 9.34
CA GLN A 199 12.91 -25.10 10.71
C GLN A 199 11.99 -23.91 10.97
N LEU A 200 11.76 -23.06 9.96
CA LEU A 200 10.83 -21.94 10.02
C LEU A 200 9.37 -22.40 9.94
N GLU A 201 9.05 -23.39 9.11
CA GLU A 201 7.71 -24.00 9.03
C GLU A 201 7.31 -24.70 10.33
N ASN A 202 8.28 -25.29 11.04
CA ASN A 202 8.06 -25.91 12.35
C ASN A 202 8.13 -24.94 13.53
N ALA A 203 8.48 -23.66 13.30
CA ALA A 203 8.51 -22.65 14.34
C ALA A 203 7.10 -22.09 14.56
N SER A 204 6.62 -22.13 15.81
CA SER A 204 5.30 -21.57 16.20
C SER A 204 5.17 -20.05 15.96
N GLU A 205 6.30 -19.40 15.73
CA GLU A 205 6.49 -17.98 15.52
C GLU A 205 6.18 -17.53 14.07
N VAL A 206 6.06 -18.47 13.13
CA VAL A 206 5.88 -18.22 11.70
C VAL A 206 4.61 -18.90 11.18
N GLU A 207 3.87 -18.23 10.29
CA GLU A 207 2.62 -18.75 9.71
C GLU A 207 2.79 -19.28 8.28
N VAL A 208 3.56 -18.57 7.45
CA VAL A 208 3.74 -18.89 6.04
C VAL A 208 5.20 -18.67 5.67
N VAL A 209 5.79 -19.65 4.97
CA VAL A 209 7.14 -19.62 4.44
C VAL A 209 7.07 -19.87 2.93
N GLU A 210 7.47 -18.89 2.13
CA GLU A 210 7.52 -19.03 0.67
C GLU A 210 8.94 -18.75 0.17
N LEU A 211 9.48 -19.63 -0.68
CA LEU A 211 10.78 -19.42 -1.32
C LEU A 211 10.61 -18.86 -2.72
N ILE A 212 11.21 -17.70 -2.97
CA ILE A 212 11.40 -17.12 -4.29
C ILE A 212 12.82 -17.46 -4.78
N PRO A 213 12.98 -18.42 -5.70
CA PRO A 213 14.29 -18.78 -6.23
C PRO A 213 14.84 -17.64 -7.09
N ARG A 214 16.00 -17.11 -6.71
CA ARG A 214 16.77 -16.15 -7.51
C ARG A 214 18.21 -16.64 -7.68
N PRO A 215 18.85 -16.41 -8.85
CA PRO A 215 20.15 -17.01 -9.17
C PRO A 215 21.28 -16.75 -8.15
N ASN A 216 21.28 -15.58 -7.48
CA ASN A 216 22.36 -15.17 -6.58
C ASN A 216 21.90 -14.71 -5.18
N HIS A 217 20.60 -14.52 -4.97
CA HIS A 217 20.06 -13.97 -3.73
C HIS A 217 18.64 -14.52 -3.49
N PRO A 218 18.51 -15.82 -3.17
CA PRO A 218 17.19 -16.39 -2.90
C PRO A 218 16.52 -15.65 -1.76
N VAL A 219 15.21 -15.44 -1.90
CA VAL A 219 14.41 -14.69 -0.92
C VAL A 219 13.39 -15.64 -0.31
N ILE A 220 13.32 -15.68 1.02
CA ILE A 220 12.27 -16.37 1.75
C ILE A 220 11.31 -15.30 2.29
N ILE A 221 10.04 -15.38 1.94
CA ILE A 221 8.98 -14.56 2.52
C ILE A 221 8.42 -15.29 3.72
N VAL A 222 8.35 -14.59 4.86
CA VAL A 222 7.92 -15.13 6.14
C VAL A 222 6.82 -14.26 6.72
N TYR A 223 5.79 -14.88 7.29
CA TYR A 223 4.73 -14.19 8.03
C TYR A 223 4.91 -14.41 9.53
N GLU A 224 5.14 -13.34 10.29
CA GLU A 224 5.41 -13.38 11.72
C GLU A 224 4.11 -13.38 12.54
N ASN A 225 3.93 -14.39 13.40
CA ASN A 225 2.77 -14.49 14.30
C ASN A 225 2.87 -13.55 15.51
N LYS A 226 4.10 -13.25 15.96
CA LYS A 226 4.38 -12.38 17.13
C LYS A 226 5.48 -11.38 16.79
N PRO A 227 5.32 -10.08 17.11
CA PRO A 227 6.29 -9.07 16.73
C PRO A 227 7.68 -9.36 17.31
N ASN A 228 8.71 -9.33 16.46
CA ASN A 228 10.15 -9.40 16.78
C ASN A 228 10.65 -10.76 17.32
N SER A 229 9.88 -11.82 17.13
CA SER A 229 10.27 -13.19 17.50
C SER A 229 11.16 -13.87 16.45
N LEU A 230 11.07 -13.46 15.18
CA LEU A 230 11.79 -14.09 14.07
C LEU A 230 13.31 -13.89 14.16
N LEU A 231 13.77 -12.73 14.63
CA LEU A 231 15.20 -12.43 14.75
C LEU A 231 15.87 -13.40 15.76
N ASP A 232 15.19 -13.69 16.87
CA ASP A 232 15.65 -14.64 17.88
C ASP A 232 15.61 -16.09 17.37
N VAL A 233 14.62 -16.44 16.55
CA VAL A 233 14.56 -17.75 15.88
C VAL A 233 15.72 -17.88 14.91
N LEU A 234 15.95 -16.90 14.04
CA LEU A 234 17.02 -16.91 13.04
C LEU A 234 18.42 -17.00 13.67
N LYS A 235 18.65 -16.31 14.81
CA LYS A 235 19.91 -16.41 15.56
C LYS A 235 20.15 -17.77 16.19
N LYS A 236 19.10 -18.54 16.48
CA LYS A 236 19.20 -19.91 17.02
C LYS A 236 19.48 -20.95 15.94
N LEU A 237 19.24 -20.65 14.66
CA LEU A 237 19.47 -21.59 13.57
C LEU A 237 20.97 -21.78 13.36
N SER A 238 21.45 -23.01 13.53
CA SER A 238 22.87 -23.37 13.39
C SER A 238 23.44 -23.15 11.98
N MET A 239 22.58 -22.93 10.98
CA MET A 239 22.95 -22.74 9.58
C MET A 239 23.08 -21.25 9.21
N VAL A 240 22.59 -20.35 10.08
CA VAL A 240 22.62 -18.89 9.92
C VAL A 240 23.88 -18.34 10.60
N GLY A 241 24.70 -17.60 9.84
CA GLY A 241 25.94 -17.01 10.30
C GLY A 241 25.77 -15.58 10.81
N LYS A 242 25.22 -14.69 9.98
CA LYS A 242 24.94 -13.28 10.34
C LYS A 242 23.56 -12.89 9.85
N VAL A 243 22.83 -12.14 10.67
CA VAL A 243 21.53 -11.55 10.33
C VAL A 243 21.65 -10.05 10.47
N ASN A 244 21.43 -9.32 9.38
CA ASN A 244 21.40 -7.86 9.36
C ASN A 244 19.98 -7.38 9.06
N GLU A 245 19.44 -6.50 9.90
CA GLU A 245 18.17 -5.83 9.62
C GLU A 245 18.41 -4.63 8.70
N ILE A 246 17.73 -4.61 7.57
CA ILE A 246 17.72 -3.45 6.68
C ILE A 246 16.53 -2.59 7.08
N PRO A 247 16.74 -1.31 7.45
CA PRO A 247 15.64 -0.41 7.75
C PRO A 247 14.75 -0.31 6.52
N ALA A 248 13.45 -0.51 6.74
CA ALA A 248 12.48 -0.62 5.67
C ALA A 248 12.48 0.67 4.83
N SER A 249 13.02 0.58 3.61
CA SER A 249 12.99 1.65 2.62
C SER A 249 11.71 1.50 1.82
N PRO A 250 10.94 2.59 1.59
CA PRO A 250 9.80 2.52 0.67
C PRO A 250 10.34 2.19 -0.73
N ASN A 251 10.12 0.94 -1.16
CA ASN A 251 10.27 0.61 -2.58
C ASN A 251 9.16 1.34 -3.34
N GLY A 252 9.38 1.66 -4.62
CA GLY A 252 8.47 2.47 -5.46
C GLY A 252 7.03 1.97 -5.62
N SER A 253 6.63 0.92 -4.90
CA SER A 253 5.26 0.42 -4.71
C SER A 253 4.58 0.93 -3.43
N GLY A 254 5.24 1.71 -2.56
CA GLY A 254 4.67 2.24 -1.32
C GLY A 254 4.48 1.21 -0.19
N ILE A 255 4.96 -0.03 -0.37
CA ILE A 255 4.89 -1.09 0.65
C ILE A 255 6.21 -1.08 1.44
N VAL A 256 6.09 -0.86 2.74
CA VAL A 256 7.21 -0.92 3.70
C VAL A 256 7.21 -2.32 4.30
N ARG A 257 8.20 -3.14 3.92
CA ARG A 257 8.41 -4.49 4.45
C ARG A 257 9.67 -4.53 5.28
N ARG A 258 9.66 -5.29 6.38
CA ARG A 258 10.88 -5.58 7.14
C ARG A 258 11.74 -6.54 6.32
N LYS A 259 13.02 -6.21 6.16
CA LYS A 259 13.95 -6.99 5.36
C LYS A 259 15.15 -7.38 6.21
N TYR A 260 15.48 -8.66 6.21
CA TYR A 260 16.70 -9.18 6.82
C TYR A 260 17.61 -9.79 5.76
N GLU A 261 18.89 -9.45 5.83
CA GLU A 261 19.94 -10.16 5.10
C GLU A 261 20.54 -11.26 5.97
N ILE A 262 20.60 -12.46 5.43
CA ILE A 262 21.09 -13.65 6.10
C ILE A 262 22.34 -14.14 5.36
N SER A 263 23.46 -14.21 6.07
CA SER A 263 24.66 -14.93 5.63
C SER A 263 24.63 -16.36 6.14
N LEU A 264 24.92 -17.35 5.30
CA LEU A 264 25.02 -18.75 5.71
C LEU A 264 26.37 -19.03 6.38
N VAL A 265 26.41 -19.94 7.37
CA VAL A 265 27.67 -20.40 7.97
C VAL A 265 28.50 -21.12 6.91
N ALA A 266 29.80 -20.81 6.80
CA ALA A 266 30.69 -21.49 5.86
C ALA A 266 30.70 -23.00 6.11
N SER A 267 30.54 -23.79 5.04
CA SER A 267 30.69 -25.25 5.14
C SER A 267 32.14 -25.55 5.50
N VAL A 268 32.39 -26.06 6.71
CA VAL A 268 33.68 -26.69 7.03
C VAL A 268 33.75 -27.95 6.18
N VAL A 269 34.41 -27.86 5.03
CA VAL A 269 34.81 -29.02 4.25
C VAL A 269 35.81 -29.77 5.12
N LYS A 270 35.40 -30.92 5.65
CA LYS A 270 36.26 -31.86 6.35
C LYS A 270 36.59 -33.01 5.41
#